data_AF-A0AAE0W3B3-F1
#
_entry.id   AF-A0AAE0W3B3-F1
#
_cell.length_a   1.000
_cell.length_b   1.000
_cell.length_c   1.000
_cell.angle_alpha   90.00
_cell.angle_beta   90.00
_cell.angle_gamma   90.00
#
_symmetry.space_group_name_H-M   'P 1'
#
loop_
_entity.id
_entity.type
_entity.pdbx_description
1 polymer ?
#
loop_
_entity_poly.entity_id
_entity_poly.type
_entity_poly.pdbx_seq_one_letter_code
_entity_poly.pdbx_strand_id
1 'polypeptide(L)'
;MELSRENGSQDFVLMAEGLRVVRGPDWSLRNADGGEGHVGTVIQDFGNGTAEVVWDMGTQSTCKTGKDGKFDLSILDSAPLSEFK
;
A
#
# COMPACT_ATOMS: atom_id res chain seq x y z
N MET A 1 -25.19 -32.30 5.88
CA MET A 1 -25.09 -31.26 4.82
C MET A 1 -24.64 -30.00 5.51
N GLU A 2 -23.33 -29.81 5.65
CA GLU A 2 -22.75 -28.63 6.25
C GLU A 2 -21.49 -28.30 5.48
N LEU A 3 -21.51 -27.24 4.69
CA LEU A 3 -20.33 -26.46 4.30
C LEU A 3 -20.82 -25.06 3.89
N SER A 4 -21.35 -24.30 4.85
CA SER A 4 -21.48 -22.86 4.71
C SER A 4 -20.21 -22.22 5.27
N ARG A 5 -19.11 -22.31 4.51
CA ARG A 5 -18.01 -21.35 4.69
C ARG A 5 -18.25 -20.26 3.66
N GLU A 6 -18.90 -19.19 4.10
CA GLU A 6 -18.89 -17.90 3.41
C GLU A 6 -17.44 -17.44 3.37
N ASN A 7 -16.70 -17.90 2.36
CA ASN A 7 -15.42 -17.32 2.01
C ASN A 7 -15.74 -16.03 1.27
N GLY A 8 -16.17 -15.01 2.02
CA GLY A 8 -16.17 -13.65 1.53
C GLY A 8 -14.78 -13.41 0.97
N SER A 9 -14.69 -13.23 -0.35
CA SER A 9 -13.50 -12.68 -0.96
C SER A 9 -13.32 -11.33 -0.29
N GLN A 10 -12.49 -11.29 0.74
CA GLN A 10 -11.73 -10.10 1.05
C GLN A 10 -10.97 -9.90 -0.25
N ASP A 11 -11.49 -9.06 -1.14
CA ASP A 11 -10.78 -8.60 -2.31
C ASP A 11 -9.56 -7.87 -1.75
N PHE A 12 -8.51 -8.63 -1.46
CA PHE A 12 -7.25 -8.11 -0.99
C PHE A 12 -6.78 -7.23 -2.13
N VAL A 13 -6.71 -5.92 -1.89
CA VAL A 13 -6.07 -4.99 -2.81
C VAL A 13 -4.60 -5.38 -2.81
N LEU A 14 -4.23 -6.24 -3.75
CA LEU A 14 -2.84 -6.62 -3.97
C LEU A 14 -2.09 -5.35 -4.36
N MET A 15 -1.09 -4.98 -3.55
CA MET A 15 -0.21 -3.88 -3.88
C MET A 15 0.77 -4.36 -4.94
N ALA A 16 0.47 -4.07 -6.21
CA ALA A 16 1.36 -4.44 -7.29
C ALA A 16 2.76 -3.84 -7.09
N GLU A 17 3.79 -4.66 -7.35
CA GLU A 17 5.18 -4.21 -7.35
C GLU A 17 5.37 -3.09 -8.38
N GLY A 18 6.15 -2.08 -8.03
CA GLY A 18 6.35 -0.88 -8.84
C GLY A 18 5.33 0.24 -8.62
N LEU A 19 4.25 0.02 -7.85
CA LEU A 19 3.33 1.09 -7.50
C LEU A 19 4.04 2.19 -6.70
N ARG A 20 3.76 3.44 -7.08
CA ARG A 20 4.20 4.63 -6.36
C ARG A 20 3.21 4.92 -5.24
N VAL A 21 3.73 5.15 -4.05
CA VAL A 21 2.92 5.31 -2.84
C VAL A 21 3.41 6.47 -1.99
N VAL A 22 2.50 7.00 -1.18
CA VAL A 22 2.80 7.95 -0.09
C VAL A 22 2.23 7.41 1.22
N ARG A 23 2.59 8.01 2.35
CA ARG A 23 1.95 7.71 3.64
C ARG A 23 0.42 7.85 3.54
N GLY A 24 -0.28 6.87 4.08
CA GLY A 24 -1.74 6.77 4.12
C GLY A 24 -2.35 7.17 5.47
N PRO A 25 -3.66 7.00 5.62
CA PRO A 25 -4.41 7.50 6.79
C PRO A 25 -4.06 6.78 8.10
N ASP A 26 -3.71 5.49 8.06
CA ASP A 26 -3.38 4.72 9.27
C ASP A 26 -1.88 4.72 9.61
N TRP A 27 -1.08 5.52 8.90
CA TRP A 27 0.36 5.55 9.02
C TRP A 27 0.81 5.78 10.47
N SER A 28 1.54 4.80 11.01
CA SER A 28 2.05 4.83 12.39
C SER A 28 3.57 4.67 12.51
N LEU A 29 4.30 4.69 11.38
CA LEU A 29 5.75 4.40 11.32
C LEU A 29 6.64 5.64 11.49
N ARG A 30 6.15 6.68 12.19
CA ARG A 30 6.85 7.95 12.40
C ARG A 30 7.36 8.54 11.05
N ASN A 31 8.65 8.80 10.93
CA ASN A 31 9.29 9.34 9.73
C ASN A 31 10.15 8.27 9.02
N ALA A 32 9.75 7.01 9.06
CA ALA A 32 10.45 5.94 8.32
C ALA A 32 10.44 6.18 6.80
N ASP A 33 9.49 6.98 6.31
CA ASP A 33 9.39 7.50 4.95
C ASP A 33 10.25 8.75 4.69
N GLY A 34 10.86 9.34 5.71
CA GLY A 34 11.60 10.62 5.62
C GLY A 34 10.79 11.85 6.01
N GLY A 35 9.49 11.71 6.30
CA GLY A 35 8.59 12.81 6.64
C GLY A 35 7.41 12.94 5.68
N GLU A 36 6.44 13.81 5.98
CA GLU A 36 5.20 13.93 5.20
C GLU A 36 5.47 14.29 3.73
N GLY A 37 4.75 13.63 2.82
CA GLY A 37 4.85 13.86 1.37
C GLY A 37 5.97 13.11 0.65
N HIS A 38 6.74 12.25 1.34
CA HIS A 38 7.73 11.41 0.67
C HIS A 38 7.08 10.27 -0.09
N VAL A 39 7.66 9.98 -1.26
CA VAL A 39 7.19 8.94 -2.17
C VAL A 39 8.04 7.69 -2.00
N GLY A 40 7.39 6.54 -2.07
CA GLY A 40 8.03 5.23 -2.11
C GLY A 40 7.55 4.38 -3.26
N THR A 41 8.23 3.25 -3.44
CA THR A 41 7.88 2.22 -4.42
C THR A 41 7.63 0.91 -3.69
N VAL A 42 6.48 0.28 -3.96
CA VAL A 42 6.22 -1.08 -3.50
C VAL A 42 7.20 -2.02 -4.21
N ILE A 43 8.01 -2.75 -3.45
CA ILE A 43 8.97 -3.71 -4.01
C ILE A 43 8.56 -5.16 -3.77
N GLN A 44 7.64 -5.40 -2.81
CA GLN A 44 7.13 -6.73 -2.53
C GLN A 44 5.79 -6.65 -1.80
N ASP A 45 4.82 -7.47 -2.21
CA ASP A 45 3.62 -7.77 -1.41
C ASP A 45 3.78 -9.14 -0.74
N PHE A 46 3.47 -9.23 0.55
CA PHE A 46 3.64 -10.47 1.32
C PHE A 46 2.37 -11.35 1.35
N GLY A 47 1.27 -10.93 0.73
CA GLY A 47 -0.01 -11.65 0.72
C GLY A 47 -0.69 -11.78 2.08
N ASN A 48 -0.20 -11.06 3.10
CA ASN A 48 -0.68 -11.12 4.49
C ASN A 48 -1.21 -9.76 4.99
N GLY A 49 -1.57 -8.87 4.05
CA GLY A 49 -1.98 -7.50 4.34
C GLY A 49 -0.82 -6.58 4.74
N THR A 50 0.42 -6.94 4.36
CA THR A 50 1.58 -6.06 4.45
C THR A 50 2.39 -6.08 3.15
N ALA A 51 3.09 -4.99 2.87
CA ALA A 51 3.98 -4.85 1.73
C ALA A 51 5.28 -4.15 2.15
N GLU A 52 6.36 -4.43 1.42
CA GLU A 52 7.64 -3.74 1.56
C GLU A 52 7.74 -2.58 0.57
N VAL A 53 8.17 -1.43 1.09
CA VAL A 53 8.33 -0.20 0.32
C VAL A 53 9.76 0.31 0.47
N VAL A 54 10.38 0.66 -0.66
CA VAL A 54 11.60 1.49 -0.69
C VAL A 54 11.18 2.93 -0.91
N TRP A 55 11.49 3.79 0.05
CA TRP A 55 11.31 5.24 -0.07
C TRP A 55 12.40 5.84 -0.95
N ASP A 56 12.13 6.93 -1.66
CA ASP A 56 13.10 7.53 -2.59
C ASP A 56 14.41 8.00 -1.90
N MET A 57 14.38 8.21 -0.58
CA MET A 57 15.56 8.49 0.25
C MET A 57 16.40 7.24 0.56
N GLY A 58 16.00 6.07 0.05
CA GLY A 58 16.70 4.78 0.20
C GLY A 58 16.34 3.97 1.45
N THR A 59 15.46 4.49 2.32
CA THR A 59 14.99 3.73 3.50
C THR A 59 13.94 2.70 3.11
N GLN A 60 13.90 1.57 3.80
CA GLN A 60 12.90 0.52 3.60
C GLN A 60 11.93 0.45 4.77
N SER A 61 10.67 0.12 4.49
CA SER A 61 9.65 -0.06 5.53
C SER A 61 8.63 -1.12 5.14
N THR A 62 8.26 -1.96 6.11
CA THR A 62 7.11 -2.87 5.98
C THR A 62 5.84 -2.12 6.43
N CYS A 63 4.91 -1.96 5.51
CA CYS A 63 3.70 -1.16 5.68
C CYS A 63 2.45 -2.06 5.64
N LYS A 64 1.42 -1.72 6.42
CA LYS A 64 0.13 -2.43 6.39
C LYS A 64 -0.69 -2.00 5.17
N THR A 65 -1.22 -2.97 4.45
CA THR A 65 -2.03 -2.83 3.23
C THR A 65 -3.42 -3.47 3.43
N GLY A 66 -3.88 -3.55 4.68
CA GLY A 66 -5.11 -4.23 5.08
C GLY A 66 -4.96 -5.10 6.33
N LYS A 67 -3.73 -5.31 6.84
CA LYS A 67 -3.53 -6.00 8.12
C LYS A 67 -4.19 -5.22 9.26
N ASP A 68 -5.00 -5.93 10.04
CA ASP A 68 -5.87 -5.37 11.09
C ASP A 68 -6.83 -4.28 10.59
N GLY A 69 -7.17 -4.30 9.29
CA GLY A 69 -8.01 -3.28 8.65
C GLY A 69 -7.32 -1.92 8.47
N LYS A 70 -5.99 -1.85 8.61
CA LYS A 70 -5.21 -0.61 8.53
C LYS A 70 -4.45 -0.49 7.22
N PHE A 71 -4.44 0.73 6.70
CA PHE A 71 -3.79 1.09 5.45
C PHE A 71 -2.77 2.20 5.69
N ASP A 72 -1.51 1.79 5.83
CA ASP A 72 -0.38 2.71 5.98
C ASP A 72 -0.03 3.41 4.65
N LEU A 73 -0.51 2.93 3.51
CA LEU A 73 -0.14 3.43 2.17
C LEU A 73 -1.34 4.02 1.43
N SER A 74 -1.07 5.03 0.61
CA SER A 74 -1.98 5.54 -0.42
C SER A 74 -1.29 5.50 -1.77
N ILE A 75 -2.00 5.03 -2.80
CA ILE A 75 -1.47 4.97 -4.17
C ILE A 75 -1.35 6.39 -4.70
N LEU A 76 -0.16 6.73 -5.19
CA LEU A 76 0.09 7.98 -5.91
C LEU A 76 -0.19 7.74 -7.39
N ASP A 77 -1.34 8.20 -7.85
CA ASP A 77 -1.65 8.25 -9.28
C ASP A 77 -1.06 9.53 -9.88
N SER A 78 0.00 9.38 -10.68
CA SER A 78 0.67 10.47 -11.39
C SER A 78 0.27 10.55 -12.86
N ALA A 79 -0.79 9.84 -13.26
CA ALA A 79 -1.26 9.85 -14.64
C ALA A 79 -1.62 11.28 -15.06
N PRO A 80 -1.14 11.76 -16.22
CA PRO A 80 -1.58 13.04 -16.74
C PRO A 80 -3.08 12.96 -17.01
N LEU A 81 -3.84 13.91 -16.44
CA LEU A 81 -5.22 14.17 -16.83
C LEU A 81 -5.24 14.40 -18.34
N SER A 82 -5.67 13.39 -19.09
CA SER A 82 -5.81 13.51 -20.53
C SER A 82 -7.06 14.33 -20.82
N GLU A 83 -6.91 15.64 -20.97
CA GLU A 83 -7.90 16.49 -21.66
C GLU A 83 -7.68 16.32 -23.17
N PHE A 84 -8.50 15.47 -23.79
CA PHE A 84 -8.64 15.45 -25.25
C PHE A 84 -9.50 16.65 -25.66
N LYS A 85 -8.94 17.55 -26.46
CA LYS A 85 -9.64 18.69 -27.08
C LYS A 85 -10.20 18.32 -28.44
#